data_AF-A0A3C0A8Q5-F1
#
_entry.id   AF-A0A3C0A8Q5-F1
#
_cell.length_a   1.000
_cell.length_b   1.000
_cell.length_c   1.000
_cell.angle_alpha   90.00
_cell.angle_beta   90.00
_cell.angle_gamma   90.00
#
_symmetry.space_group_name_H-M   'P 1'
#
loop_
_entity.id
_entity.type
_entity.pdbx_description
1 polymer ?
#
loop_
_entity_poly.entity_id
_entity_poly.type
_entity_poly.pdbx_seq_one_letter_code
_entity_poly.pdbx_strand_id
1 'polypeptide(L)'
;VLEILKFFPKGGSRTTQLVHRLLYAALIEARSCERFRLLSEELEDPELADFYHNLMVSEANHYTMFLGFARQYGDRKEVDSKWQELLSFEAQVMKDLSKNESIHG
;
A
#
# COMPACT_ATOMS: atom_id res chain seq x y z
N VAL A 1 4.64 7.72 5.20
CA VAL A 1 4.51 6.42 5.94
C VAL A 1 4.10 6.55 7.41
N LEU A 2 4.79 7.36 8.24
CA LEU A 2 4.53 7.38 9.70
C LEU A 2 3.10 7.79 10.09
N GLU A 3 2.46 8.69 9.33
CA GLU A 3 1.06 9.06 9.57
C GLU A 3 0.07 7.94 9.23
N ILE A 4 0.33 7.20 8.14
CA ILE A 4 -0.48 6.04 7.72
C ILE A 4 -0.54 4.99 8.84
N LEU A 5 0.59 4.71 9.48
CA LEU A 5 0.68 3.69 10.54
C LEU A 5 -0.11 4.03 11.82
N LYS A 6 -0.62 5.26 11.94
CA LYS A 6 -1.46 5.71 13.07
C LYS A 6 -2.96 5.47 12.84
N PHE A 7 -3.37 5.05 11.64
CA PHE A 7 -4.78 4.93 11.27
C PHE A 7 -5.55 3.91 12.13
N PHE A 8 -5.05 2.68 12.20
CA PHE A 8 -5.66 1.63 13.00
C PHE A 8 -5.34 1.80 14.50
N PRO A 9 -6.34 1.57 15.38
CA PRO A 9 -6.14 1.66 16.82
C PRO A 9 -5.20 0.56 17.32
N LYS A 10 -4.49 0.87 18.41
CA LYS A 10 -3.72 -0.14 19.16
C LYS A 10 -4.68 -1.03 19.97
N GLY A 11 -4.34 -2.31 20.12
CA GLY A 11 -5.13 -3.28 20.89
C GLY A 11 -6.02 -4.17 20.01
N GLY A 12 -7.06 -4.75 20.61
CA GLY A 12 -7.89 -5.76 19.98
C GLY A 12 -7.26 -7.16 19.98
N SER A 13 -7.95 -8.11 19.33
CA SER A 13 -7.50 -9.51 19.26
C SER A 13 -6.20 -9.64 18.45
N ARG A 14 -5.49 -10.77 18.61
CA ARG A 14 -4.31 -11.10 17.77
C ARG A 14 -4.65 -11.08 16.28
N THR A 15 -5.82 -11.59 15.92
CA THR A 15 -6.31 -11.60 14.54
C THR A 15 -6.56 -10.19 14.01
N THR A 16 -7.18 -9.33 14.82
CA THR A 16 -7.41 -7.92 14.47
C THR A 16 -6.08 -7.21 14.18
N GLN A 17 -5.08 -7.40 15.04
CA GLN A 17 -3.76 -6.79 14.85
C GLN A 17 -3.03 -7.35 13.63
N LEU A 18 -3.18 -8.65 13.33
CA LEU A 18 -2.65 -9.25 12.11
C LEU A 18 -3.29 -8.62 10.87
N VAL A 19 -4.61 -8.53 10.82
CA VAL A 19 -5.35 -7.92 9.72
C VAL A 19 -4.89 -6.47 9.50
N HIS A 20 -4.76 -5.67 10.56
CA HIS A 20 -4.26 -4.29 10.44
C HIS A 20 -2.87 -4.22 9.81
N ARG A 21 -1.95 -5.11 10.21
CA ARG A 21 -0.59 -5.17 9.62
C ARG A 21 -0.61 -5.57 8.15
N LEU A 22 -1.45 -6.54 7.80
CA LEU A 22 -1.60 -6.99 6.41
C LEU A 22 -2.19 -5.88 5.52
N LEU A 23 -3.17 -5.12 6.03
CA LEU A 23 -3.74 -3.98 5.31
C LEU A 23 -2.72 -2.84 5.13
N TYR A 24 -1.89 -2.56 6.13
CA TYR A 24 -0.79 -1.60 5.96
C TYR A 24 0.25 -2.07 4.94
N ALA A 25 0.65 -3.34 4.99
CA ALA A 25 1.58 -3.89 4.01
C ALA A 25 1.00 -3.79 2.60
N ALA A 26 -0.26 -4.21 2.39
CA ALA A 26 -0.93 -4.10 1.10
C ALA A 26 -0.96 -2.66 0.57
N LEU A 27 -1.21 -1.67 1.42
CA LEU A 27 -1.23 -0.26 1.01
C LEU A 27 0.16 0.24 0.57
N ILE A 28 1.21 -0.13 1.32
CA ILE A 28 2.58 0.31 1.03
C ILE A 28 3.01 -0.23 -0.34
N GLU A 29 2.80 -1.53 -0.60
CA GLU A 29 3.13 -2.17 -1.87
C GLU A 29 2.29 -1.59 -3.02
N ALA A 30 1.00 -1.32 -2.80
CA ALA A 30 0.14 -0.68 -3.81
C ALA A 30 0.67 0.70 -4.23
N ARG A 31 1.23 1.48 -3.28
CA ARG A 31 1.83 2.79 -3.56
C ARG A 31 3.18 2.68 -4.26
N SER A 32 4.01 1.69 -3.88
CA SER A 32 5.24 1.36 -4.60
C SER A 32 4.94 1.00 -6.06
N CYS A 33 3.93 0.16 -6.28
CA CYS A 33 3.46 -0.24 -7.60
C CYS A 33 3.07 0.97 -8.46
N GLU A 34 2.29 1.91 -7.93
CA GLU A 34 1.89 3.13 -8.63
C GLU A 34 3.12 3.98 -9.03
N ARG A 35 4.08 4.15 -8.11
CA ARG A 35 5.28 4.94 -8.37
C ARG A 35 6.23 4.29 -9.37
N PHE A 36 6.47 2.99 -9.23
CA PHE A 36 7.31 2.26 -10.18
C PHE A 36 6.69 2.21 -11.57
N ARG A 37 5.35 2.17 -11.66
CA ARG A 37 4.66 2.33 -12.93
C ARG A 37 4.97 3.67 -13.58
N LEU A 38 4.80 4.77 -12.85
CA LEU A 38 5.11 6.12 -13.36
C LEU A 38 6.59 6.22 -13.77
N LEU A 39 7.52 5.70 -12.97
CA LEU A 39 8.95 5.68 -13.34
C LEU A 39 9.19 4.86 -14.61
N SER A 40 8.56 3.69 -14.75
CA SER A 40 8.71 2.86 -15.96
C SER A 40 8.11 3.48 -17.22
N GLU A 41 7.09 4.34 -17.07
CA GLU A 41 6.41 5.01 -18.18
C GLU A 41 7.14 6.30 -18.62
N GLU A 42 7.81 7.00 -17.69
CA GLU A 42 8.38 8.33 -17.93
C GLU A 42 9.91 8.36 -18.11
N LEU A 43 10.65 7.31 -17.70
CA LEU A 43 12.10 7.27 -17.85
C LEU A 43 12.52 7.05 -19.32
N GLU A 44 13.45 7.87 -19.79
CA GLU A 44 14.02 7.76 -21.14
C GLU A 44 15.02 6.60 -21.28
N ASP A 45 15.66 6.20 -20.18
CA ASP A 45 16.61 5.09 -20.15
C ASP A 45 15.85 3.75 -20.20
N PRO A 46 15.98 2.97 -21.29
CA PRO A 46 15.23 1.73 -21.46
C PRO A 46 15.56 0.64 -20.44
N GLU A 47 16.80 0.59 -19.94
CA GLU A 47 17.22 -0.42 -18.96
C GLU A 47 16.59 -0.12 -17.60
N LEU A 48 16.60 1.16 -17.20
CA LEU A 48 15.94 1.58 -15.97
C LEU A 48 14.42 1.48 -16.07
N ALA A 49 13.83 1.81 -17.21
CA ALA A 49 12.39 1.67 -17.44
C ALA A 49 11.93 0.21 -17.28
N ASP A 50 12.65 -0.75 -17.89
CA ASP A 50 12.36 -2.18 -17.76
C ASP A 50 12.58 -2.67 -16.32
N PHE A 51 13.64 -2.20 -15.65
CA PHE A 51 13.88 -2.51 -14.25
C PHE A 51 12.71 -2.08 -13.34
N TYR A 52 12.23 -0.84 -13.46
CA TYR A 52 11.09 -0.37 -12.67
C TYR A 52 9.78 -1.04 -13.07
N HIS A 53 9.61 -1.42 -14.34
CA HIS A 53 8.47 -2.23 -14.75
C HIS A 53 8.45 -3.59 -14.04
N ASN A 54 9.59 -4.28 -13.99
CA ASN A 54 9.72 -5.56 -13.30
C ASN A 54 9.46 -5.43 -11.79
N LEU A 55 9.93 -4.35 -11.16
CA LEU A 55 9.60 -4.06 -9.77
C LEU A 55 8.10 -3.82 -9.57
N MET A 56 7.47 -3.01 -10.42
CA MET A 56 6.03 -2.75 -10.39
C MET A 56 5.22 -4.06 -10.41
N VAL A 57 5.58 -5.01 -11.28
CA VAL A 57 4.91 -6.32 -11.36
C VAL A 57 5.08 -7.11 -10.06
N SER A 58 6.25 -7.06 -9.42
CA SER A 58 6.47 -7.72 -8.12
C SER A 58 5.60 -7.13 -7.01
N GLU A 59 5.56 -5.80 -6.90
CA GLU A 59 4.73 -5.08 -5.92
C GLU A 59 3.23 -5.36 -6.14
N ALA A 60 2.81 -5.50 -7.41
CA ALA A 60 1.44 -5.86 -7.76
C ALA A 60 1.00 -7.21 -7.16
N ASN A 61 1.91 -8.19 -7.21
CA ASN A 61 1.70 -9.49 -6.60
C ASN A 61 1.69 -9.41 -5.07
N HIS A 62 2.58 -8.61 -4.48
CA HIS A 62 2.66 -8.45 -3.03
C HIS A 62 1.39 -7.79 -2.45
N TYR A 63 0.90 -6.69 -3.02
CA TYR A 63 -0.32 -6.06 -2.50
C TYR A 63 -1.51 -7.02 -2.55
N THR A 64 -1.62 -7.78 -3.65
CA THR A 64 -2.72 -8.75 -3.83
C THR A 64 -2.62 -9.87 -2.81
N MET A 65 -1.42 -10.36 -2.54
CA MET A 65 -1.14 -11.38 -1.53
C MET A 65 -1.52 -10.91 -0.13
N PHE A 66 -1.03 -9.74 0.31
CA PHE A 66 -1.32 -9.22 1.64
C PHE A 66 -2.81 -8.96 1.85
N LEU A 67 -3.49 -8.36 0.87
CA LEU A 67 -4.93 -8.13 0.93
C LEU A 67 -5.70 -9.46 0.93
N GLY A 68 -5.25 -10.45 0.15
CA GLY A 68 -5.77 -11.82 0.15
C GLY A 68 -5.68 -12.46 1.52
N PHE A 69 -4.52 -12.38 2.19
CA PHE A 69 -4.36 -12.88 3.55
C PHE A 69 -5.20 -12.14 4.57
N ALA A 70 -5.32 -10.81 4.47
CA ALA A 70 -6.19 -10.03 5.36
C ALA A 70 -7.63 -10.56 5.29
N ARG A 71 -8.12 -10.82 4.08
CA ARG A 71 -9.45 -11.36 3.79
C ARG A 71 -9.63 -12.82 4.21
N GLN A 72 -8.54 -13.59 4.25
CA GLN A 72 -8.55 -14.98 4.69
C GLN A 72 -8.62 -15.11 6.21
N TYR A 73 -7.88 -14.25 6.93
CA TYR A 73 -7.78 -14.33 8.39
C TYR A 73 -8.81 -13.46 9.13
N GLY A 74 -9.34 -12.42 8.48
CA GLY A 74 -10.39 -11.56 9.02
C GLY A 74 -11.77 -11.84 8.41
N ASP A 75 -12.82 -11.20 8.95
CA ASP A 75 -14.10 -11.17 8.27
C ASP A 75 -13.99 -10.35 6.98
N ARG A 76 -14.44 -10.94 5.85
CA ARG A 76 -14.27 -10.32 4.53
C ARG A 76 -14.92 -8.94 4.43
N LYS A 77 -16.12 -8.77 4.99
CA LYS A 77 -16.85 -7.49 4.91
C LYS A 77 -16.15 -6.43 5.75
N GLU A 78 -15.71 -6.79 6.95
CA GLU A 78 -14.96 -5.87 7.81
C GLU A 78 -13.61 -5.48 7.18
N VAL A 79 -12.90 -6.44 6.60
CA VAL A 79 -11.61 -6.21 5.94
C VAL A 79 -11.78 -5.27 4.74
N ASP A 80 -12.78 -5.51 3.89
CA ASP A 80 -13.04 -4.66 2.74
C ASP A 80 -13.47 -3.24 3.16
N SER A 81 -14.27 -3.08 4.23
CA SER A 81 -14.60 -1.76 4.80
C SER A 81 -13.34 -1.03 5.28
N LYS A 82 -12.54 -1.68 6.11
CA LYS A 82 -11.28 -1.13 6.64
C LYS A 82 -10.30 -0.75 5.54
N TRP A 83 -10.25 -1.54 4.48
CA TRP A 83 -9.43 -1.24 3.31
C TRP A 83 -9.88 0.04 2.61
N GLN A 84 -11.18 0.22 2.37
CA GLN A 84 -11.71 1.45 1.77
C GLN A 84 -11.49 2.69 2.65
N GLU A 85 -11.67 2.55 3.96
CA GLU A 85 -11.41 3.63 4.92
C GLU A 85 -9.93 4.01 4.94
N LEU A 86 -9.04 3.02 4.93
CA LEU A 86 -7.60 3.22 4.89
C LEU A 86 -7.15 3.91 3.58
N LEU A 87 -7.69 3.50 2.43
CA LEU A 87 -7.42 4.17 1.14
C LEU A 87 -7.89 5.63 1.15
N SER A 88 -9.07 5.89 1.72
CA SER A 88 -9.60 7.26 1.85
C SER A 88 -8.72 8.12 2.76
N PHE A 89 -8.20 7.56 3.85
CA PHE A 89 -7.26 8.22 4.75
C PHE A 89 -5.90 8.48 4.08
N GLU A 90 -5.37 7.51 3.35
CA GLU A 90 -4.11 7.67 2.59
C GLU A 90 -4.21 8.81 1.58
N ALA A 91 -5.31 8.87 0.82
CA ALA A 91 -5.52 9.92 -0.17
C ALA A 91 -5.57 11.31 0.48
N GLN A 92 -6.08 11.42 1.71
CA GLN A 92 -6.05 12.67 2.46
C GLN A 92 -4.63 13.02 2.92
N VAL A 93 -3.92 12.05 3.49
CA VAL A 93 -2.54 12.23 3.97
C VAL A 93 -1.59 12.62 2.83
N MET A 94 -1.77 12.06 1.64
CA MET A 94 -0.95 12.37 0.47
C MET A 94 -1.13 13.79 -0.07
N LYS A 95 -2.33 14.38 0.07
CA LYS A 95 -2.53 15.80 -0.28
C LYS A 95 -1.64 16.72 0.56
N ASP A 96 -1.48 16.37 1.83
CA ASP A 96 -0.72 17.16 2.80
C ASP A 96 0.81 16.94 2.69
N LEU A 97 1.24 15.80 2.14
CA LEU A 97 2.64 15.38 2.00
C LEU A 97 3.37 15.90 0.75
N SER A 98 2.69 16.60 -0.17
CA SER A 98 3.25 17.06 -1.47
C SER A 98 4.43 18.06 -1.39
N LYS A 99 5.14 18.14 -0.26
CA LYS A 99 6.22 19.09 0.00
C LYS A 99 7.63 18.48 0.00
N ASN A 100 7.81 17.16 -0.10
CA ASN A 100 9.14 16.51 -0.17
C ASN A 100 9.16 15.36 -1.20
N GLU A 101 10.33 15.03 -1.73
CA GLU A 101 10.52 13.98 -2.75
C GLU A 101 11.03 12.68 -2.11
N SER A 102 10.13 11.70 -1.89
CA SER A 102 10.52 10.32 -1.53
C SER A 102 9.56 9.28 -2.11
N ILE A 103 9.97 8.00 -2.17
CA ILE A 103 9.15 6.86 -2.65
C ILE A 103 7.86 6.67 -1.83
N HIS A 104 7.74 7.24 -0.63
CA HIS A 104 6.50 7.20 0.14
C HIS A 104 6.07 8.56 0.71
N GLY A 105 6.43 9.64 -0.01
CA GLY A 105 6.22 11.03 0.40
C GLY A 105 7.51 11.64 0.95
#